data_AF-A0A815HSE8-F1
#
_entry.id   AF-A0A815HSE8-F1
#
_cell.length_a   1.000
_cell.length_b   1.000
_cell.length_c   1.000
_cell.angle_alpha   90.00
_cell.angle_beta   90.00
_cell.angle_gamma   90.00
#
_symmetry.space_group_name_H-M   'P 1'
#
loop_
_entity.id
_entity.type
_entity.pdbx_description
1 polymer ?
#
loop_
_entity_poly.entity_id
_entity_poly.type
_entity_poly.pdbx_seq_one_letter_code
_entity_poly.pdbx_strand_id
1 'polypeptide(L)'
;MEKSMERWWENFLINEKKINLKHIQPEKSMEDLNQEEQMKIHQMMYDQRQKALGLPTSEEQKYEDIMKQAWNAEGSPFKGQPYDPSIVQSIRKSE
;
A
#
# COMPACT_ATOMS: atom_id res chain seq x y z
N MET A 1 -12.30 -12.37 33.14
CA MET A 1 -11.37 -12.19 32.00
C MET A 1 -10.05 -11.73 32.57
N GLU A 2 -9.01 -12.56 32.52
CA GLU A 2 -7.66 -12.12 32.90
C GLU A 2 -7.09 -11.24 31.79
N LYS A 3 -6.56 -10.07 32.18
CA LYS A 3 -5.95 -9.12 31.26
C LYS A 3 -4.57 -9.67 30.87
N SER A 4 -4.40 -10.08 29.62
CA SER A 4 -3.07 -10.30 29.05
C SER A 4 -2.36 -8.95 28.96
N MET A 5 -1.24 -8.80 29.66
CA MET A 5 -0.38 -7.62 29.56
C MET A 5 0.89 -8.00 28.80
N GLU A 6 1.19 -7.29 27.72
CA GLU A 6 2.50 -7.35 27.09
C GLU A 6 3.55 -6.83 28.08
N ARG A 7 4.58 -7.64 28.33
CA ARG A 7 5.68 -7.30 29.23
C ARG A 7 6.99 -7.57 28.50
N TRP A 8 7.91 -6.62 28.56
CA TRP A 8 9.28 -6.77 28.08
C TRP A 8 10.13 -7.49 29.13
N TRP A 9 11.15 -8.20 28.68
CA TRP A 9 12.18 -8.73 29.58
C TRP A 9 12.97 -7.57 30.20
N GLU A 10 13.28 -7.68 31.50
CA GLU A 10 14.01 -6.62 32.21
C GLU A 10 15.50 -6.60 31.87
N ASN A 11 16.12 -7.76 31.72
CA ASN A 11 17.52 -7.96 31.34
C ASN A 11 17.70 -9.39 30.79
N PHE A 12 18.76 -9.63 30.02
CA PHE A 12 19.05 -10.96 29.46
C PHE A 12 19.70 -11.86 30.52
N LEU A 13 20.69 -11.34 31.26
CA LEU A 13 21.29 -11.99 32.42
C LEU A 13 20.97 -11.24 33.71
N ILE A 14 20.86 -11.98 34.83
CA ILE A 14 20.49 -11.45 36.16
C ILE A 14 21.43 -10.31 36.62
N ASN A 15 22.71 -10.37 36.24
CA ASN A 15 23.74 -9.41 36.65
C ASN A 15 23.96 -8.25 35.66
N GLU A 16 23.19 -8.17 34.58
CA GLU A 16 23.30 -7.11 33.58
C GLU A 16 22.35 -5.94 33.86
N LYS A 17 22.68 -4.78 33.27
CA LYS A 17 21.86 -3.57 33.36
C LYS A 17 20.47 -3.81 32.77
N LYS A 18 19.45 -3.26 33.43
CA LYS A 18 18.07 -3.32 32.93
C LYS A 18 17.92 -2.60 31.59
N ILE A 19 17.07 -3.15 30.72
CA ILE A 19 16.72 -2.58 29.43
C ILE A 19 15.97 -1.26 29.68
N ASN A 20 16.54 -0.17 29.15
CA ASN A 20 15.91 1.15 29.23
C ASN A 20 15.02 1.36 28.00
N LEU A 21 13.73 1.03 28.14
CA LEU A 21 12.74 1.20 27.07
C LEU A 21 12.60 2.66 26.61
N LYS A 22 12.94 3.64 27.46
CA LYS A 22 12.92 5.07 27.11
C LYS A 22 14.01 5.49 26.11
N HIS A 23 15.08 4.70 25.99
CA HIS A 23 16.18 4.98 25.06
C HIS A 23 16.05 4.19 23.75
N ILE A 24 15.13 3.23 23.68
CA ILE A 24 14.85 2.50 22.46
C ILE A 24 13.93 3.39 21.62
N GLN A 25 14.44 3.86 20.48
CA GLN A 25 13.62 4.52 19.47
C GLN A 25 13.22 3.44 18.45
N PRO A 26 12.00 2.89 18.54
CA PRO A 26 11.52 1.91 17.56
C PRO A 26 11.20 2.56 16.21
N GLU A 27 11.03 3.88 16.21
CA GLU A 27 10.75 4.68 15.03
C GLU A 27 12.02 4.84 14.21
N LYS A 28 11.97 4.42 12.95
CA LYS A 28 12.99 4.77 11.96
C LYS A 28 12.57 6.06 11.26
N SER A 29 13.49 7.02 11.11
CA SER A 29 13.23 8.19 10.29
C SER A 29 13.05 7.76 8.84
N MET A 30 12.17 8.43 8.10
CA MET A 30 12.02 8.19 6.66
C MET A 30 13.35 8.39 5.92
N GLU A 31 14.18 9.33 6.40
CA GLU A 31 15.48 9.67 5.83
C GLU A 31 16.51 8.53 5.96
N ASP A 32 16.34 7.66 6.95
CA ASP A 32 17.21 6.49 7.19
C ASP A 32 16.82 5.28 6.34
N LEU A 33 15.68 5.35 5.65
CA LEU A 33 15.20 4.29 4.76
C LEU A 33 15.89 4.40 3.40
N ASN A 34 16.04 3.26 2.73
CA ASN A 34 16.57 3.27 1.37
C ASN A 34 15.58 3.92 0.39
N GLN A 35 16.06 4.34 -0.79
CA GLN A 35 15.21 5.04 -1.76
C GLN A 35 14.00 4.21 -2.23
N GLU A 36 14.14 2.88 -2.30
CA GLU A 36 13.05 1.98 -2.70
C GLU A 36 11.93 1.91 -1.64
N GLU A 37 12.31 1.79 -0.37
CA GLU A 37 11.42 1.81 0.79
C GLU A 37 10.69 3.14 0.88
N GLN A 38 11.41 4.26 0.70
CA GLN A 38 10.81 5.59 0.66
C GLN A 38 9.76 5.68 -0.45
N MET A 39 10.09 5.28 -1.68
CA MET A 39 9.13 5.28 -2.80
C MET A 39 7.89 4.46 -2.48
N LYS A 40 8.05 3.28 -1.87
CA LYS A 40 6.94 2.42 -1.50
C LYS A 40 6.04 3.05 -0.44
N ILE A 41 6.60 3.71 0.58
CA ILE A 41 5.81 4.42 1.59
C ILE A 41 5.09 5.61 0.96
N HIS A 42 5.75 6.38 0.10
CA HIS A 42 5.12 7.46 -0.64
C HIS A 42 3.94 6.98 -1.50
N GLN A 43 4.10 5.86 -2.21
CA GLN A 43 3.01 5.23 -2.95
C GLN A 43 1.86 4.84 -2.03
N MET A 44 2.15 4.19 -0.90
CA MET A 44 1.13 3.76 0.06
C MET A 44 0.37 4.96 0.66
N MET A 45 1.07 6.05 1.00
CA MET A 45 0.46 7.28 1.48
C MET A 45 -0.43 7.93 0.43
N TYR A 46 -0.01 7.93 -0.83
CA TYR A 46 -0.81 8.43 -1.95
C TYR A 46 -2.08 7.58 -2.12
N ASP A 47 -1.95 6.26 -2.17
CA ASP A 47 -3.07 5.34 -2.34
C ASP A 47 -4.08 5.43 -1.19
N GLN A 48 -3.60 5.55 0.05
CA GLN A 48 -4.47 5.76 1.22
C GLN A 48 -5.26 7.05 1.11
N ARG A 49 -4.65 8.13 0.61
CA ARG A 49 -5.32 9.42 0.38
C ARG A 49 -6.34 9.33 -0.75
N GLN A 50 -5.99 8.72 -1.88
CA GLN A 50 -6.91 8.53 -3.02
C GLN A 50 -8.13 7.72 -2.58
N LYS A 51 -7.92 6.61 -1.86
CA LYS A 51 -8.98 5.77 -1.33
C LYS A 51 -9.91 6.53 -0.38
N ALA A 52 -9.38 7.39 0.48
CA ALA A 52 -10.19 8.22 1.36
C ALA A 52 -11.05 9.25 0.59
N LEU A 53 -10.58 9.68 -0.57
CA LEU A 53 -11.30 10.60 -1.47
C LEU A 53 -12.22 9.86 -2.46
N GLY A 54 -12.25 8.53 -2.46
CA GLY A 54 -12.99 7.74 -3.44
C GLY A 54 -12.42 7.82 -4.87
N LEU A 55 -11.16 8.24 -5.01
CA LEU A 55 -10.44 8.31 -6.27
C LEU A 55 -9.64 7.01 -6.53
N PRO A 56 -9.34 6.68 -7.80
CA PRO A 56 -8.61 5.46 -8.13
C PRO A 56 -7.17 5.49 -7.57
N THR A 57 -6.73 4.37 -7.01
CA THR A 57 -5.35 4.20 -6.52
C THR A 57 -4.34 4.13 -7.67
N SER A 58 -3.04 4.21 -7.34
CA SER A 58 -1.95 4.09 -8.33
C SER A 58 -2.03 2.79 -9.14
N GLU A 59 -2.48 1.69 -8.52
CA GLU A 59 -2.68 0.42 -9.22
C GLU A 59 -3.88 0.47 -10.15
N GLU A 60 -5.03 1.00 -9.67
CA GLU A 60 -6.24 1.13 -10.49
C GLU A 60 -6.01 2.03 -11.70
N GLN A 61 -5.24 3.11 -11.55
CA GLN A 61 -4.83 3.96 -12.68
C GLN A 61 -3.97 3.19 -13.70
N LYS A 62 -3.01 2.38 -13.24
CA LYS A 62 -2.21 1.52 -14.13
C LYS A 62 -3.09 0.50 -14.87
N TYR A 63 -4.04 -0.11 -14.17
CA TYR A 63 -5.00 -1.02 -14.80
C TYR A 63 -5.83 -0.30 -15.86
N GLU A 64 -6.34 0.89 -15.58
CA GLU A 64 -7.07 1.70 -16.57
C GLU A 64 -6.23 2.01 -17.81
N ASP A 65 -4.95 2.34 -17.64
CA ASP A 65 -4.06 2.65 -18.76
C ASP A 65 -3.77 1.40 -19.61
N ILE A 66 -3.52 0.25 -18.98
CA ILE A 66 -3.38 -1.03 -19.68
C ILE A 66 -4.68 -1.37 -20.41
N MET A 67 -5.83 -1.16 -19.78
CA MET A 67 -7.14 -1.42 -20.38
C MET A 67 -7.38 -0.54 -21.60
N LYS A 68 -7.05 0.76 -21.53
CA LYS A 68 -7.12 1.69 -22.66
C LYS A 68 -6.20 1.29 -23.81
N GLN A 69 -5.01 0.78 -23.51
CA GLN A 69 -4.08 0.26 -24.51
C GLN A 69 -4.64 -1.01 -25.17
N ALA A 70 -5.11 -1.97 -24.37
CA ALA A 70 -5.71 -3.22 -24.85
C ALA A 70 -6.99 -2.98 -25.66
N TRP A 71 -7.80 -2.00 -25.27
CA TRP A 71 -9.01 -1.59 -25.98
C TRP A 71 -8.72 -1.22 -27.44
N ASN A 72 -7.62 -0.50 -27.67
CA ASN A 72 -7.20 -0.02 -28.98
C ASN A 72 -6.23 -0.95 -29.72
N ALA A 73 -5.83 -2.07 -29.11
CA ALA A 73 -4.92 -3.03 -29.71
C ALA A 73 -5.52 -3.68 -30.97
N GLU A 74 -4.65 -4.14 -31.87
CA GLU A 74 -5.04 -4.77 -33.12
C GLU A 74 -5.67 -6.16 -32.87
N GLY A 75 -6.86 -6.39 -33.41
CA GLY A 75 -7.68 -7.59 -33.11
C GLY A 75 -8.61 -7.45 -31.90
N SER A 76 -8.58 -6.33 -31.19
CA SER A 76 -9.58 -6.03 -30.14
C SER A 76 -10.95 -5.81 -30.77
N PRO A 77 -12.02 -6.45 -30.25
CA PRO A 77 -13.39 -6.23 -30.72
C PRO A 77 -13.90 -4.81 -30.42
N PHE A 78 -13.17 -4.05 -29.61
CA PHE A 78 -13.49 -2.68 -29.21
C PHE A 78 -12.66 -1.61 -29.95
N LYS A 79 -11.78 -2.02 -30.87
CA LYS A 79 -10.89 -1.10 -31.61
C LYS A 79 -11.70 -0.03 -32.34
N GLY A 80 -11.43 1.24 -32.03
CA GLY A 80 -12.08 2.40 -32.64
C GLY A 80 -13.35 2.89 -31.92
N GLN A 81 -13.81 2.19 -30.88
CA GLN A 81 -14.85 2.70 -29.98
C GLN A 81 -14.21 3.59 -28.90
N PRO A 82 -14.90 4.64 -28.41
CA PRO A 82 -14.41 5.40 -27.27
C PRO A 82 -14.31 4.50 -26.03
N TYR A 83 -13.23 4.66 -25.26
CA TYR A 83 -13.05 3.93 -24.00
C TYR A 83 -14.18 4.29 -23.03
N ASP A 84 -14.97 3.31 -22.62
CA ASP A 84 -16.02 3.47 -21.61
C ASP A 84 -15.63 2.74 -20.30
N PRO A 85 -15.32 3.49 -19.22
CA PRO A 85 -14.99 2.93 -17.92
C PRO A 85 -16.11 2.04 -17.33
N SER A 86 -17.37 2.27 -17.70
CA SER A 86 -18.52 1.56 -17.15
C SER A 86 -18.54 0.09 -17.58
N ILE A 87 -18.11 -0.19 -18.81
CA ILE A 87 -17.99 -1.55 -19.34
C ILE A 87 -16.93 -2.33 -18.55
N VAL A 88 -15.79 -1.70 -18.25
CA VAL A 88 -14.71 -2.28 -17.45
C VAL A 88 -15.19 -2.60 -16.02
N GLN A 89 -15.93 -1.67 -15.40
CA GLN A 89 -16.48 -1.88 -14.06
C GLN A 89 -17.54 -2.98 -14.01
N SER A 90 -18.31 -3.17 -15.09
CA SER A 90 -19.31 -4.23 -15.18
C SER A 90 -18.66 -5.63 -15.22
N ILE A 91 -17.53 -5.77 -15.92
CA ILE A 91 -16.74 -7.00 -15.97
C ILE A 91 -16.15 -7.32 -14.58
N ARG A 92 -15.67 -6.30 -13.84
CA ARG A 92 -15.15 -6.46 -12.46
C ARG A 92 -16.21 -6.90 -11.45
N LYS A 93 -17.49 -6.53 -11.64
CA LYS A 93 -18.59 -6.86 -10.73
C LYS A 93 -19.27 -8.19 -11.01
N SER A 94 -18.94 -8.85 -12.12
CA SER A 94 -19.50 -10.15 -12.49
C SER A 94 -18.74 -11.36 -11.91
N GLU A 95 -17.70 -11.11 -11.10
CA GLU A 95 -17.05 -12.10 -10.20
C GLU A 95 -17.66 -12.04 -8.80
#